data_AF-A0A1H6RTU0-F1
#
_entry.id   AF-A0A1H6RTU0-F1
#
_cell.length_a   1.000
_cell.length_b   1.000
_cell.length_c   1.000
_cell.angle_alpha   90.00
_cell.angle_beta   90.00
_cell.angle_gamma   90.00
#
_symmetry.space_group_name_H-M   'P 1'
#
loop_
_entity.id
_entity.type
_entity.pdbx_description
1 polymer ?
#
loop_
_entity_poly.entity_id
_entity_poly.type
_entity_poly.pdbx_seq_one_letter_code
_entity_poly.pdbx_strand_id
1 'polypeptide(L)'
;MKTLFTFLTLISLIMPLTGMSQIAQNLLVSAAEEKPAKPVAGYFFSLKDVPLSQKQYIFRADPLKKAVLMDGDKNVILSHTMTVKSARGFDMYFSAGQYNVTLALKDAQEMDGGTTEYKGTLFVKRGSEKHKYAVHGFQNH
;
A
#
# COMPACT_ATOMS: atom_id res chain seq x y z
N MET A 1 -10.45 38.97 51.27
CA MET A 1 -11.57 38.44 50.44
C MET A 1 -11.78 39.34 49.24
N LYS A 2 -12.16 38.75 48.09
CA LYS A 2 -12.39 39.30 46.73
C LYS A 2 -11.20 39.22 45.75
N THR A 3 -11.05 38.00 45.26
CA THR A 3 -10.76 37.57 43.88
C THR A 3 -11.08 38.59 42.76
N LEU A 4 -10.26 38.66 41.70
CA LEU A 4 -10.50 37.94 40.43
C LEU A 4 -9.38 38.17 39.41
N PHE A 5 -9.20 37.15 38.56
CA PHE A 5 -8.21 36.97 37.50
C PHE A 5 -8.61 37.61 36.15
N THR A 6 -7.61 37.75 35.27
CA THR A 6 -7.64 37.72 33.78
C THR A 6 -8.37 38.82 33.01
N PHE A 7 -7.68 39.50 32.09
CA PHE A 7 -7.58 39.07 30.67
C PHE A 7 -6.68 40.05 29.89
N LEU A 8 -5.63 39.50 29.25
CA LEU A 8 -4.79 40.18 28.27
C LEU A 8 -5.58 40.19 26.94
N THR A 9 -5.87 41.36 26.38
CA THR A 9 -6.43 41.47 25.03
C THR A 9 -5.52 42.29 24.13
N LEU A 10 -4.97 41.56 23.17
CA LEU A 10 -4.36 41.96 21.92
C LEU A 10 -5.34 42.84 21.12
N ILE A 11 -4.83 43.80 20.32
CA ILE A 11 -5.23 44.11 18.92
C ILE A 11 -4.47 45.39 18.53
N SER A 12 -3.36 45.21 17.82
CA SER A 12 -2.75 46.26 17.01
C SER A 12 -2.93 45.89 15.54
N LEU A 13 -3.75 46.70 14.88
CA LEU A 13 -4.02 46.72 13.44
C LEU A 13 -2.72 46.65 12.63
N ILE A 14 -2.68 45.74 11.64
CA ILE A 14 -1.82 45.88 10.46
C ILE A 14 -2.71 45.85 9.22
N MET A 15 -2.85 47.05 8.65
CA MET A 15 -3.05 47.48 7.26
C MET A 15 -3.57 46.49 6.19
N PRO A 16 -4.45 46.97 5.29
CA PRO A 16 -4.82 46.28 4.06
C PRO A 16 -3.80 46.59 2.96
N LEU A 17 -3.26 45.57 2.29
CA LEU A 17 -2.58 45.77 1.01
C LEU A 17 -2.89 44.64 0.05
N THR A 18 -3.80 44.99 -0.88
CA THR A 18 -3.96 44.52 -2.26
C THR A 18 -3.11 43.31 -2.67
N GLY A 19 -3.78 42.15 -2.81
CA GLY A 19 -3.30 41.00 -3.57
C GLY A 19 -4.37 40.60 -4.58
N MET A 20 -3.98 40.55 -5.85
CA MET A 20 -4.83 40.45 -7.02
C MET A 20 -5.68 39.18 -7.06
N SER A 21 -6.92 39.36 -7.50
CA SER A 21 -7.81 38.29 -7.95
C SER A 21 -7.48 37.92 -9.39
N GLN A 22 -7.67 36.64 -9.73
CA GLN A 22 -7.62 36.02 -11.08
C GLN A 22 -6.17 35.85 -11.59
N ILE A 23 -5.66 34.68 -11.98
CA ILE A 23 -6.24 33.60 -12.77
C ILE A 23 -5.46 32.32 -12.39
N ALA A 24 -6.07 31.43 -11.61
CA ALA A 24 -5.61 30.04 -11.48
C ALA A 24 -6.45 29.17 -12.43
N GLN A 25 -6.26 29.38 -13.73
CA GLN A 25 -6.75 28.49 -14.77
C GLN A 25 -5.55 28.02 -15.57
N ASN A 26 -4.95 26.93 -15.08
CA ASN A 26 -4.38 25.84 -15.89
C ASN A 26 -4.13 24.65 -14.93
N LEU A 27 -5.20 24.29 -14.21
CA LEU A 27 -5.44 22.94 -13.74
C LEU A 27 -5.79 22.12 -14.98
N LEU A 28 -5.31 20.87 -15.03
CA LEU A 28 -5.37 19.90 -16.14
C LEU A 28 -4.09 19.81 -16.98
N VAL A 29 -2.96 19.53 -16.31
CA VAL A 29 -2.19 18.38 -16.79
C VAL A 29 -3.10 17.18 -16.57
N SER A 30 -3.90 16.88 -17.59
CA SER A 30 -4.51 15.58 -17.75
C SER A 30 -3.34 14.62 -17.84
N ALA A 31 -2.91 14.10 -16.69
CA ALA A 31 -2.29 12.81 -16.62
C ALA A 31 -3.34 11.88 -17.22
N ALA A 32 -3.27 11.72 -18.55
CA ALA A 32 -3.75 10.53 -19.19
C ALA A 32 -3.03 9.41 -18.43
N GLU A 33 -3.72 8.91 -17.42
CA GLU A 33 -3.46 7.61 -16.83
C GLU A 33 -3.54 6.69 -18.04
N GLU A 34 -2.38 6.44 -18.62
CA GLU A 34 -2.19 5.50 -19.71
C GLU A 34 -2.63 4.18 -19.11
N LYS A 35 -3.94 3.88 -19.24
CA LYS A 35 -4.52 2.62 -18.79
C LYS A 35 -3.66 1.56 -19.43
N PRO A 36 -2.89 0.77 -18.67
CA PRO A 36 -2.15 -0.30 -19.27
C PRO A 36 -3.20 -1.19 -19.95
N ALA A 37 -3.07 -1.36 -21.26
CA ALA A 37 -4.04 -2.06 -22.12
C ALA A 37 -4.24 -3.53 -21.70
N LYS A 38 -3.38 -4.03 -20.80
CA LYS A 38 -3.48 -5.33 -20.13
C LYS A 38 -3.13 -5.17 -18.65
N PRO A 39 -3.79 -5.93 -17.75
CA PRO A 39 -3.38 -5.99 -16.35
C PRO A 39 -1.91 -6.38 -16.26
N VAL A 40 -1.14 -5.69 -15.42
CA VAL A 40 0.26 -6.06 -15.17
C VAL A 40 0.26 -7.43 -14.49
N ALA A 41 0.93 -8.41 -15.09
CA ALA A 41 1.08 -9.73 -14.51
C ALA A 41 1.80 -9.64 -13.17
N GLY A 42 1.33 -10.42 -12.20
CA GLY A 42 1.87 -10.38 -10.84
C GLY A 42 0.83 -10.63 -9.77
N TYR A 43 1.30 -10.54 -8.53
CA TYR A 43 0.60 -10.80 -7.30
C TYR A 43 0.27 -9.48 -6.60
N PHE A 44 -0.98 -9.28 -6.20
CA PHE A 44 -1.45 -8.05 -5.57
C PHE A 44 -2.27 -8.38 -4.33
N PHE A 45 -1.80 -7.95 -3.16
CA PHE A 45 -2.38 -8.32 -1.88
C PHE A 45 -2.69 -7.11 -0.99
N SER A 46 -3.93 -7.06 -0.52
CA SER A 46 -4.44 -6.11 0.46
C SER A 46 -4.68 -6.79 1.80
N LEU A 47 -4.85 -5.99 2.86
CA LEU A 47 -5.38 -6.51 4.11
C LEU A 47 -6.79 -7.09 3.87
N LYS A 48 -7.13 -8.15 4.59
CA LYS A 48 -8.39 -8.90 4.41
C LYS A 48 -9.65 -8.02 4.50
N ASP A 49 -9.62 -6.99 5.32
CA ASP A 49 -10.71 -6.03 5.56
C ASP A 49 -10.78 -4.90 4.52
N VAL A 50 -9.78 -4.77 3.65
CA VAL A 50 -9.71 -3.75 2.62
C VAL A 50 -10.20 -4.32 1.29
N PRO A 51 -11.28 -3.78 0.68
CA PRO A 51 -11.78 -4.26 -0.60
C PRO A 51 -10.73 -4.13 -1.72
N LEU A 52 -10.56 -5.19 -2.53
CA LEU A 52 -9.58 -5.20 -3.63
C LEU A 52 -9.86 -4.12 -4.69
N SER A 53 -11.11 -3.68 -4.84
CA SER A 53 -11.52 -2.59 -5.73
C SER A 53 -10.87 -1.24 -5.37
N GLN A 54 -10.46 -1.06 -4.11
CA GLN A 54 -9.78 0.16 -3.64
C GLN A 54 -8.30 0.20 -4.01
N LYS A 55 -7.72 -0.91 -4.50
CA LYS A 55 -6.32 -1.02 -4.94
C LYS A 55 -5.28 -0.62 -3.88
N GLN A 56 -5.63 -0.69 -2.61
CA GLN A 56 -4.75 -0.41 -1.47
C GLN A 56 -3.95 -1.67 -1.10
N TYR A 57 -2.93 -1.97 -1.89
CA TYR A 57 -2.11 -3.18 -1.71
C TYR A 57 -0.99 -2.93 -0.71
N ILE A 58 -0.89 -3.78 0.31
CA ILE A 58 0.23 -3.77 1.26
C ILE A 58 1.42 -4.58 0.75
N PHE A 59 1.18 -5.48 -0.23
CA PHE A 59 2.22 -6.29 -0.84
C PHE A 59 1.92 -6.50 -2.32
N ARG A 60 2.95 -6.33 -3.15
CA ARG A 60 2.91 -6.59 -4.60
C ARG A 60 4.15 -7.35 -5.00
N ALA A 61 4.02 -8.33 -5.89
CA ALA A 61 5.17 -9.02 -6.46
C ALA A 61 4.98 -9.22 -7.96
N ASP A 62 6.03 -8.98 -8.73
CA ASP A 62 6.05 -9.41 -10.13
C ASP A 62 6.09 -10.95 -10.20
N PRO A 63 5.98 -11.56 -11.40
CA PRO A 63 6.04 -13.01 -11.58
C PRO A 63 7.40 -13.67 -11.28
N LEU A 64 8.19 -13.14 -10.34
CA LEU A 64 9.29 -13.79 -9.60
C LEU A 64 10.70 -13.18 -9.78
N LYS A 65 10.87 -11.85 -9.74
CA LYS A 65 12.17 -11.21 -9.44
C LYS A 65 12.15 -9.98 -8.53
N LYS A 66 11.02 -9.27 -8.34
CA LYS A 66 10.91 -8.13 -7.41
C LYS A 66 9.55 -8.05 -6.73
N ALA A 67 9.57 -7.77 -5.43
CA ALA A 67 8.38 -7.47 -4.65
C ALA A 67 8.50 -6.10 -3.96
N VAL A 68 7.35 -5.54 -3.62
CA VAL A 68 7.22 -4.28 -2.88
C VAL A 68 6.31 -4.53 -1.69
N LEU A 69 6.84 -4.34 -0.49
CA LEU A 69 6.08 -4.26 0.76
C LEU A 69 5.86 -2.79 1.11
N MET A 70 4.62 -2.42 1.44
CA MET A 70 4.30 -1.14 2.08
C MET A 70 4.47 -1.30 3.60
N ASP A 71 5.45 -0.64 4.20
CA ASP A 71 5.68 -0.59 5.65
C ASP A 71 5.50 0.86 6.12
N GLY A 72 4.26 1.21 6.49
CA GLY A 72 3.85 2.62 6.68
C GLY A 72 3.94 3.40 5.36
N ASP A 73 4.59 4.55 5.39
CA ASP A 73 4.79 5.40 4.21
C ASP A 73 5.97 4.95 3.32
N LYS A 74 6.61 3.82 3.64
CA LYS A 74 7.81 3.35 2.96
C LYS A 74 7.53 2.16 2.06
N ASN A 75 8.05 2.25 0.83
CA ASN A 75 8.15 1.12 -0.09
C ASN A 75 9.45 0.36 0.17
N VAL A 76 9.35 -0.89 0.60
CA VAL A 76 10.49 -1.78 0.76
C VAL A 76 10.58 -2.68 -0.45
N ILE A 77 11.62 -2.48 -1.27
CA ILE A 77 11.90 -3.34 -2.42
C ILE A 77 12.56 -4.63 -1.92
N LEU A 78 11.94 -5.76 -2.25
CA LEU A 78 12.34 -7.08 -1.81
C LEU A 78 12.73 -7.92 -3.03
N SER A 79 13.74 -8.77 -2.85
CA SER A 79 14.10 -9.77 -3.86
C SER A 79 13.42 -11.08 -3.52
N HIS A 80 12.94 -11.78 -4.54
CA HIS A 80 12.46 -13.15 -4.38
C HIS A 80 13.64 -14.07 -4.03
N THR A 81 13.42 -14.96 -3.07
CA THR A 81 14.43 -15.92 -2.62
C THR A 81 14.05 -17.33 -3.06
N MET A 82 12.82 -17.76 -2.77
CA MET A 82 12.33 -19.09 -3.14
C MET A 82 10.81 -19.17 -3.07
N THR A 83 10.27 -20.22 -3.68
CA THR A 83 8.87 -20.62 -3.55
C THR A 83 8.81 -22.08 -3.13
N VAL A 84 8.07 -22.37 -2.06
CA VAL A 84 7.87 -23.73 -1.55
C VAL A 84 6.42 -24.11 -1.78
N LYS A 85 6.19 -25.16 -2.57
CA LYS A 85 4.85 -25.69 -2.84
C LYS A 85 4.43 -26.69 -1.78
N SER A 86 3.14 -26.71 -1.47
CA SER A 86 2.49 -27.68 -0.59
C SER A 86 1.23 -28.24 -1.25
N ALA A 87 0.63 -29.27 -0.64
CA ALA A 87 -0.60 -29.87 -1.16
C ALA A 87 -1.81 -28.90 -1.19
N ARG A 88 -1.78 -27.80 -0.43
CA ARG A 88 -2.92 -26.87 -0.27
C ARG A 88 -2.63 -25.42 -0.70
N GLY A 89 -1.50 -25.19 -1.36
CA GLY A 89 -1.04 -23.84 -1.71
C GLY A 89 0.48 -23.76 -1.76
N PHE A 90 1.02 -22.56 -1.58
CA PHE A 90 2.47 -22.33 -1.64
C PHE A 90 2.88 -21.12 -0.83
N ASP A 91 4.13 -21.14 -0.40
CA ASP A 91 4.77 -20.06 0.34
C ASP A 91 5.83 -19.41 -0.56
N MET A 92 5.77 -18.09 -0.71
CA MET A 92 6.79 -17.31 -1.38
C MET A 92 7.62 -16.53 -0.38
N TYR A 93 8.93 -16.58 -0.52
CA TYR A 93 9.89 -15.96 0.39
C TYR A 93 10.62 -14.83 -0.32
N PHE A 94 10.74 -13.70 0.38
CA PHE A 94 11.40 -12.50 -0.10
C PHE A 94 12.29 -11.89 0.98
N SER A 95 13.37 -11.23 0.59
CA SER A 95 14.26 -10.54 1.54
C SER A 95 14.87 -9.26 0.99
N ALA A 96 15.21 -8.35 1.89
CA ALA A 96 16.09 -7.20 1.64
C ALA A 96 16.63 -6.64 2.95
N GLY A 97 17.97 -6.61 3.11
CA GLY A 97 18.61 -6.13 4.33
C GLY A 97 18.07 -6.84 5.57
N GLN A 98 17.44 -6.08 6.48
CA GLN A 98 16.83 -6.60 7.71
C GLN A 98 15.42 -7.20 7.54
N TYR A 99 14.83 -7.10 6.34
CA TYR A 99 13.50 -7.60 6.05
C TYR A 99 13.53 -9.04 5.55
N ASN A 100 12.67 -9.87 6.13
CA ASN A 100 12.29 -11.18 5.61
C ASN A 100 10.77 -11.24 5.54
N VAL A 101 10.23 -11.54 4.36
CA VAL A 101 8.80 -11.56 4.09
C VAL A 101 8.41 -12.92 3.54
N THR A 102 7.38 -13.52 4.13
CA THR A 102 6.78 -14.76 3.63
C THR A 102 5.32 -14.48 3.29
N LEU A 103 4.96 -14.69 2.03
CA LEU A 103 3.58 -14.69 1.59
C LEU A 103 3.12 -16.15 1.50
N ALA A 104 2.33 -16.58 2.48
CA ALA A 104 1.76 -17.91 2.56
C ALA A 104 0.34 -17.89 1.98
N LEU A 105 0.17 -18.51 0.81
CA LEU A 105 -1.09 -18.53 0.08
C LEU A 105 -1.81 -19.86 0.30
N LYS A 106 -3.10 -19.75 0.62
CA LYS A 106 -4.04 -20.85 0.84
C LYS A 106 -5.30 -20.56 0.05
N ASP A 107 -6.04 -21.58 -0.32
CA ASP A 107 -7.35 -21.43 -0.97
C ASP A 107 -7.27 -20.57 -2.24
N ALA A 108 -6.88 -21.20 -3.35
CA ALA A 108 -6.88 -20.60 -4.66
C ALA A 108 -8.27 -20.77 -5.31
N GLN A 109 -8.80 -19.69 -5.87
CA GLN A 109 -10.03 -19.73 -6.66
C GLN A 109 -9.74 -19.11 -8.03
N GLU A 110 -9.81 -19.93 -9.08
CA GLU A 110 -9.75 -19.42 -10.44
C GLU A 110 -11.01 -18.60 -10.72
N MET A 111 -10.82 -17.41 -11.27
CA MET A 111 -11.89 -16.56 -11.76
C MET A 111 -11.86 -16.49 -13.28
N ASP A 112 -12.99 -16.07 -13.85
CA ASP A 112 -13.10 -15.79 -15.27
C ASP A 112 -12.02 -14.77 -15.70
N GLY A 113 -11.42 -15.01 -16.87
CA GLY A 113 -10.43 -14.11 -17.45
C GLY A 113 -8.98 -14.40 -17.05
N GLY A 114 -8.68 -15.56 -16.47
CA GLY A 114 -7.30 -15.98 -16.17
C GLY A 114 -6.70 -15.23 -14.98
N THR A 115 -7.53 -14.81 -14.04
CA THR A 115 -7.11 -14.27 -12.74
C THR A 115 -7.36 -15.32 -11.68
N THR A 116 -6.40 -15.52 -10.77
CA THR A 116 -6.58 -16.42 -9.63
C THR A 116 -6.69 -15.60 -8.35
N GLU A 117 -7.79 -15.72 -7.62
CA GLU A 117 -7.92 -15.15 -6.28
C GLU A 117 -7.27 -16.04 -5.23
N TYR A 118 -6.68 -15.40 -4.23
CA TYR A 118 -6.01 -16.06 -3.12
C TYR A 118 -6.39 -15.44 -1.78
N LYS A 119 -6.49 -16.29 -0.76
CA LYS A 119 -6.44 -15.87 0.64
C LYS A 119 -5.11 -16.29 1.25
N GLY A 120 -4.66 -15.60 2.27
CA GLY A 120 -3.34 -15.91 2.78
C GLY A 120 -2.95 -15.19 4.04
N THR A 121 -1.68 -15.34 4.35
CA THR A 121 -1.03 -14.63 5.44
C THR A 121 0.29 -14.06 4.96
N LEU A 122 0.50 -12.78 5.20
CA LEU A 122 1.78 -12.11 5.00
C LEU A 122 2.50 -12.03 6.34
N PHE A 123 3.63 -12.72 6.45
CA PHE A 123 4.53 -12.63 7.58
C PHE A 123 5.66 -11.67 7.25
N VAL A 124 5.86 -10.64 8.07
CA VAL A 124 6.91 -9.64 7.89
C VAL A 124 7.79 -9.65 9.13
N LYS A 125 9.07 -9.97 8.96
CA LYS A 125 10.09 -9.85 9.99
C LYS A 125 11.03 -8.70 9.63
N ARG A 126 11.21 -7.76 10.56
CA ARG A 126 12.13 -6.62 10.47
C ARG A 126 13.10 -6.67 11.64
N GLY A 127 14.30 -7.21 11.43
CA GLY A 127 15.24 -7.47 12.52
C GLY A 127 14.64 -8.43 13.55
N SER A 128 14.41 -7.97 14.78
CA SER A 128 13.76 -8.73 15.85
C SER A 128 12.22 -8.66 15.83
N GLU A 129 11.65 -7.65 15.15
CA GLU A 129 10.21 -7.43 15.09
C GLU A 129 9.54 -8.40 14.12
N LYS A 130 8.34 -8.85 14.47
CA LYS A 130 7.55 -9.80 13.66
C LYS A 130 6.10 -9.34 13.59
N HIS A 131 5.57 -9.25 12.38
CA HIS A 131 4.19 -8.91 12.10
C HIS A 131 3.54 -9.99 11.24
N LYS A 132 2.24 -10.18 11.44
CA LYS A 132 1.43 -11.15 10.72
C LYS A 132 0.14 -10.47 10.27
N TYR A 133 -0.11 -10.49 8.96
CA TYR A 133 -1.29 -9.87 8.35
C TYR A 133 -2.12 -10.93 7.65
N ALA A 134 -3.42 -10.98 7.93
CA ALA A 134 -4.35 -11.71 7.09
C ALA A 134 -4.56 -10.92 5.80
N VAL A 135 -4.32 -11.56 4.65
CA VAL A 135 -4.37 -10.90 3.35
C VAL A 135 -5.28 -11.65 2.39
N HIS A 136 -5.78 -10.92 1.41
CA HIS A 136 -6.44 -11.45 0.24
C HIS A 136 -5.96 -10.68 -0.99
N GLY A 137 -6.04 -11.31 -2.14
CA GLY A 137 -5.42 -10.77 -3.33
C GLY A 137 -5.67 -11.62 -4.54
N PHE A 138 -5.03 -11.26 -5.64
CA PHE A 138 -5.14 -11.99 -6.89
C PHE A 138 -3.79 -12.07 -7.60
N GLN A 139 -3.69 -13.06 -8.48
CA GLN A 139 -2.66 -13.17 -9.49
C GLN A 139 -3.28 -12.87 -10.86
N ASN A 140 -2.69 -11.92 -11.57
CA ASN A 140 -2.92 -11.75 -13.01
C ASN A 140 -1.80 -12.44 -13.78
N HIS A 141 -2.18 -13.20 -14.81
CA HIS A 141 -1.28 -13.94 -15.69
C HIS A 141 -0.92 -13.16 -16.95
#